data_AF-A0A8H4X4L8-F1
#
_entry.id   AF-A0A8H4X4L8-F1
#
_cell.length_a   1.000
_cell.length_b   1.000
_cell.length_c   1.000
_cell.angle_alpha   90.00
_cell.angle_beta   90.00
_cell.angle_gamma   90.00
#
_symmetry.space_group_name_H-M   'P 1'
#
loop_
_entity.id
_entity.type
_entity.pdbx_description
1 polymer ?
#
loop_
_entity_poly.entity_id
_entity_poly.type
_entity_poly.pdbx_seq_one_letter_code
_entity_poly.pdbx_strand_id
1 'polypeptide(L)'
;MGYAGAGTDVDYSVFNPFNSQDYFHTYCEITDYSNLTMVEECWEGDNIVSLPDLDTESTDVQNIWYSWIPELVSNYSIDGLRLDSALEVQQDFWPSWVNASGVYCVGEVDNGDTTIACPY
;
A
#
# COMPACT_ATOMS: atom_id res chain seq x y z
N MET A 1 6.37 1.87 -1.46
CA MET A 1 7.28 3.02 -1.77
C MET A 1 8.58 2.47 -2.32
N GLY A 2 9.33 3.17 -3.19
CA GLY A 2 10.59 2.63 -3.74
C GLY A 2 11.86 3.07 -3.01
N TYR A 3 12.80 2.15 -2.81
CA TYR A 3 14.12 2.41 -2.23
C TYR A 3 15.24 1.84 -3.09
N ALA A 4 16.27 2.64 -3.39
CA ALA A 4 17.42 2.21 -4.17
C ALA A 4 18.39 1.39 -3.32
N GLY A 5 18.06 0.12 -3.10
CA GLY A 5 18.84 -0.83 -2.33
C GLY A 5 18.02 -2.05 -1.92
N ALA A 6 18.68 -3.03 -1.28
CA ALA A 6 18.05 -4.23 -0.75
C ALA A 6 17.10 -3.93 0.41
N GLY A 7 16.06 -4.75 0.57
CA GLY A 7 15.07 -4.55 1.65
C GLY A 7 15.64 -4.72 3.06
N THR A 8 16.77 -5.40 3.19
CA THR A 8 17.52 -5.54 4.45
C THR A 8 18.31 -4.28 4.86
N ASP A 9 18.51 -3.34 3.93
CA ASP A 9 19.42 -2.20 4.09
C ASP A 9 18.72 -0.84 3.83
N VAL A 10 17.44 -0.77 4.18
CA VAL A 10 16.62 0.43 3.99
C VAL A 10 16.96 1.50 5.03
N ASP A 11 17.36 2.68 4.54
CA ASP A 11 17.40 3.90 5.36
C ASP A 11 16.00 4.51 5.40
N TYR A 12 15.21 4.14 6.42
CA TYR A 12 13.83 4.63 6.56
C TYR A 12 13.74 6.15 6.74
N SER A 13 14.81 6.83 7.16
CA SER A 13 14.78 8.27 7.43
C SER A 13 14.55 9.13 6.18
N VAL A 14 14.71 8.55 4.99
CA VAL A 14 14.52 9.23 3.71
C VAL A 14 13.03 9.40 3.35
N PHE A 15 12.15 8.61 3.96
CA PHE A 15 10.71 8.68 3.72
C PHE A 15 10.08 9.77 4.58
N ASN A 16 9.00 10.37 4.07
CA ASN A 16 8.23 11.38 4.79
C ASN A 16 6.75 11.19 4.45
N PRO A 17 5.85 11.03 5.44
CA PRO A 17 6.08 11.07 6.89
C PRO A 17 6.56 9.74 7.50
N PHE A 18 6.61 8.66 6.72
CA PHE A 18 6.94 7.31 7.19
C PHE A 18 8.43 7.10 7.46
N ASN A 19 9.02 7.93 8.32
CA ASN A 19 10.47 8.04 8.49
C ASN A 19 11.08 7.07 9.54
N SER A 20 10.32 6.04 9.95
CA SER A 20 10.73 5.01 10.90
C SER A 20 10.37 3.64 10.36
N GLN A 21 11.17 2.62 10.70
CA GLN A 21 10.87 1.22 10.41
C GLN A 21 9.52 0.77 11.00
N ASP A 22 9.06 1.39 12.08
CA ASP A 22 7.80 1.05 12.76
C ASP A 22 6.54 1.23 11.90
N TYR A 23 6.63 1.94 10.76
CA TYR A 23 5.53 2.10 9.82
C TYR A 23 5.45 0.99 8.77
N PHE A 24 6.40 0.05 8.77
CA PHE A 24 6.57 -0.92 7.70
C PHE A 24 6.48 -2.34 8.23
N HIS A 25 5.98 -3.24 7.39
CA HIS A 25 6.09 -4.67 7.63
C HIS A 25 7.56 -5.10 7.73
N THR A 26 7.80 -6.17 8.51
CA THR A 26 9.13 -6.77 8.58
C THR A 26 9.50 -7.33 7.21
N TYR A 27 10.70 -6.99 6.72
CA TYR A 27 11.12 -7.41 5.39
C TYR A 27 11.04 -8.94 5.19
N CYS A 28 10.27 -9.31 4.17
CA CYS A 28 10.23 -10.60 3.50
C CYS A 28 9.90 -10.36 2.03
N GLU A 29 10.28 -11.25 1.11
CA GLU A 29 9.91 -11.14 -0.30
C GLU A 29 8.63 -11.94 -0.57
N ILE A 30 7.76 -11.44 -1.44
CA ILE A 30 6.62 -12.22 -1.93
C ILE A 30 7.17 -13.36 -2.79
N THR A 31 7.16 -14.58 -2.23
CA THR A 31 7.66 -15.79 -2.90
C THR A 31 6.56 -16.76 -3.31
N ASP A 32 5.34 -16.57 -2.80
CA ASP A 32 4.16 -17.38 -3.10
C ASP A 32 2.90 -16.52 -3.20
N TYR A 33 2.52 -16.17 -4.44
CA TYR A 33 1.32 -15.39 -4.74
C TYR A 33 0.00 -16.13 -4.51
N SER A 34 0.03 -17.41 -4.15
CA SER A 34 -1.18 -18.13 -3.72
C SER A 34 -1.50 -17.94 -2.24
N ASN A 35 -0.54 -17.42 -1.46
CA ASN A 35 -0.72 -17.07 -0.07
C ASN A 35 -1.04 -15.58 0.05
N LEU A 36 -2.33 -15.23 0.14
CA LEU A 36 -2.77 -13.83 0.18
C LEU A 36 -2.16 -13.04 1.34
N THR A 37 -1.98 -13.66 2.52
CA THR A 37 -1.29 -13.00 3.64
C THR A 37 0.16 -12.63 3.29
N MET A 38 0.87 -13.47 2.53
CA MET A 38 2.22 -13.12 2.06
C MET A 38 2.18 -12.00 1.03
N VAL A 39 1.16 -11.96 0.16
CA VAL A 39 0.98 -10.89 -0.82
C VAL A 39 0.69 -9.55 -0.12
N GLU A 40 -0.08 -9.58 0.97
CA GLU A 40 -0.48 -8.40 1.75
C GLU A 40 0.60 -7.92 2.75
N GLU A 41 1.48 -8.80 3.25
CA GLU A 41 2.42 -8.47 4.35
C GLU A 41 3.91 -8.56 3.97
N CYS A 42 4.26 -9.06 2.77
CA CYS A 42 5.63 -9.09 2.27
C CYS A 42 5.88 -8.09 1.15
N TRP A 43 7.15 -7.80 0.93
CA TRP A 43 7.58 -6.71 0.07
C TRP A 43 7.65 -7.14 -1.38
N GLU A 44 7.11 -6.28 -2.25
CA GLU A 44 7.39 -6.28 -3.67
C GLU A 44 8.83 -5.80 -3.98
N GLY A 45 9.18 -5.84 -5.27
CA GLY A 45 10.44 -5.35 -5.80
C GLY A 45 11.56 -6.39 -5.79
N ASP A 46 12.79 -5.90 -5.81
CA ASP A 46 13.99 -6.75 -5.80
C ASP A 46 15.12 -6.11 -4.97
N ASN A 47 16.30 -6.73 -4.95
CA ASN A 47 17.44 -6.23 -4.19
C ASN A 47 18.25 -5.12 -4.90
N ILE A 48 17.77 -4.61 -6.03
CA ILE A 48 18.27 -3.40 -6.70
C ILE A 48 17.39 -2.23 -6.32
N VAL A 49 16.08 -2.39 -6.43
CA VAL A 49 15.06 -1.46 -5.95
C VAL A 49 14.04 -2.24 -5.14
N SER A 50 14.17 -2.20 -3.82
CA SER A 50 13.18 -2.77 -2.91
C SER A 50 11.97 -1.84 -2.83
N LEU A 51 10.81 -2.43 -2.54
CA LEU A 51 9.60 -1.67 -2.24
C LEU A 51 9.22 -1.85 -0.75
N PRO A 52 9.78 -1.04 0.18
CA PRO A 52 9.36 -1.07 1.58
C PRO A 52 7.85 -0.97 1.73
N ASP A 53 7.30 -2.03 2.30
CA ASP A 53 5.87 -2.27 2.43
C ASP A 53 5.34 -1.69 3.74
N LEU A 54 4.29 -0.87 3.66
CA LEU A 54 3.73 -0.21 4.82
C LEU A 54 2.84 -1.18 5.59
N ASP A 55 2.91 -1.15 6.92
CA ASP A 55 1.97 -1.87 7.79
C ASP A 55 0.61 -1.16 7.76
N THR A 56 -0.24 -1.52 6.80
CA THR A 56 -1.55 -0.90 6.58
C THR A 56 -2.59 -1.32 7.61
N GLU A 57 -2.31 -2.31 8.44
CA GLU A 57 -3.08 -2.73 9.61
C GLU A 57 -2.86 -1.77 10.78
N SER A 58 -1.71 -1.12 10.84
CA SER A 58 -1.39 -0.10 11.83
C SER A 58 -2.33 1.11 11.73
N THR A 59 -2.94 1.45 12.87
CA THR A 59 -3.78 2.65 12.98
C THR A 59 -3.00 3.93 12.69
N ASP A 60 -1.69 3.98 12.96
CA ASP A 60 -0.87 5.15 12.67
C ASP A 60 -0.71 5.35 11.16
N VAL A 61 -0.44 4.28 10.42
CA VAL A 61 -0.32 4.30 8.95
C VAL A 61 -1.66 4.66 8.31
N GLN A 62 -2.75 4.04 8.76
CA GLN A 62 -4.10 4.36 8.30
C GLN A 62 -4.46 5.83 8.50
N ASN A 63 -4.22 6.38 9.70
CA ASN A 63 -4.51 7.78 10.00
C ASN A 63 -3.74 8.74 9.10
N ILE A 64 -2.47 8.43 8.79
CA ILE A 64 -1.66 9.24 7.86
C ILE A 64 -2.28 9.22 6.47
N TRP A 65 -2.58 8.04 5.91
CA TRP A 65 -3.15 7.93 4.58
C TRP A 65 -4.55 8.53 4.46
N TYR A 66 -5.41 8.31 5.46
CA TYR A 66 -6.77 8.85 5.48
C TYR A 66 -6.80 10.36 5.67
N SER A 67 -5.76 10.95 6.26
CA SER A 67 -5.59 12.41 6.33
C SER A 67 -5.02 12.97 5.02
N TRP A 68 -4.09 12.25 4.39
CA TRP A 68 -3.44 12.66 3.15
C TRP A 68 -4.39 12.68 1.95
N ILE A 69 -5.23 11.66 1.78
CA ILE A 69 -6.03 11.53 0.57
C ILE A 69 -7.09 12.64 0.37
N PRO A 70 -7.86 13.10 1.37
CA PRO A 70 -8.78 14.22 1.18
C PRO A 70 -8.03 15.52 0.84
N GLU A 71 -6.83 15.72 1.38
CA GLU A 71 -5.99 16.88 1.05
C GLU A 71 -5.53 16.80 -0.41
N LEU A 72 -5.03 15.65 -0.87
CA LEU A 72 -4.63 15.47 -2.28
C LEU A 72 -5.80 15.77 -3.23
N VAL A 73 -6.97 15.17 -2.96
CA VAL A 73 -8.16 15.32 -3.80
C VAL A 73 -8.60 16.78 -3.85
N SER A 74 -8.71 17.44 -2.69
CA SER A 74 -9.17 18.83 -2.61
C SER A 74 -8.17 19.83 -3.18
N ASN A 75 -6.87 19.66 -2.93
CA ASN A 75 -5.81 20.56 -3.38
C ASN A 75 -5.71 20.62 -4.91
N TYR A 76 -6.00 19.51 -5.58
CA TYR A 76 -5.87 19.40 -7.04
C TYR A 76 -7.19 19.22 -7.79
N SER A 77 -8.33 19.23 -7.09
CA SER A 77 -9.66 19.02 -7.67
C SER A 77 -9.73 17.72 -8.50
N ILE A 78 -9.24 16.63 -7.91
CA ILE A 78 -9.22 15.30 -8.55
C ILE A 78 -10.65 14.74 -8.58
N ASP A 79 -11.08 14.18 -9.71
CA ASP A 79 -12.42 13.61 -9.89
C ASP A 79 -12.51 12.10 -9.62
N GLY A 80 -11.36 11.41 -9.59
CA GLY A 80 -11.28 9.98 -9.33
C GLY A 80 -9.84 9.48 -9.22
N LEU A 81 -9.68 8.31 -8.61
CA LEU A 81 -8.37 7.73 -8.26
C LEU A 81 -8.25 6.33 -8.85
N ARG A 82 -7.07 6.01 -9.40
CA ARG A 82 -6.65 4.63 -9.67
C ARG A 82 -5.72 4.21 -8.54
N LEU A 83 -6.03 3.11 -7.86
CA LEU A 83 -5.26 2.59 -6.73
C LEU A 83 -4.34 1.47 -7.24
N ASP A 84 -3.04 1.71 -7.14
CA ASP A 84 -1.99 0.73 -7.45
C ASP A 84 -1.94 -0.36 -6.40
N SER A 85 -1.56 -1.57 -6.79
CA SER A 85 -1.31 -2.71 -5.88
C SER A 85 -2.43 -2.90 -4.84
N ALA A 86 -3.69 -2.94 -5.31
CA ALA A 86 -4.82 -3.05 -4.38
C ALA A 86 -4.88 -4.44 -3.71
N LEU A 87 -4.33 -5.47 -4.37
CA LEU A 87 -4.26 -6.84 -3.88
C LEU A 87 -3.26 -7.01 -2.73
N GLU A 88 -2.24 -6.16 -2.69
CA GLU A 88 -1.15 -6.16 -1.71
C GLU A 88 -1.50 -5.40 -0.43
N VAL A 89 -2.76 -4.99 -0.26
CA VAL A 89 -3.27 -4.33 0.95
C VAL A 89 -4.53 -5.04 1.41
N GLN A 90 -4.61 -5.36 2.69
CA GLN A 90 -5.76 -6.06 3.25
C GLN A 90 -7.09 -5.32 3.00
N GLN A 91 -8.11 -6.06 2.58
CA GLN A 91 -9.40 -5.50 2.11
C GLN A 91 -10.05 -4.48 3.06
N ASP A 92 -9.89 -4.66 4.37
CA ASP A 92 -10.51 -3.81 5.39
C ASP A 92 -9.97 -2.36 5.40
N PHE A 93 -8.80 -2.10 4.80
CA PHE A 93 -8.25 -0.75 4.62
C PHE A 93 -9.10 0.10 3.68
N TRP A 94 -9.58 -0.50 2.58
CA TRP A 94 -10.13 0.22 1.43
C TRP A 94 -11.43 0.99 1.70
N PRO A 95 -12.45 0.46 2.39
CA PRO A 95 -13.72 1.17 2.57
C PRO A 95 -13.55 2.54 3.25
N SER A 96 -12.71 2.61 4.28
CA SER A 96 -12.45 3.86 5.01
C SER A 96 -11.63 4.84 4.17
N TRP A 97 -10.60 4.33 3.47
CA TRP A 97 -9.76 5.14 2.59
C TRP A 97 -10.54 5.75 1.42
N VAL A 98 -11.35 4.93 0.73
CA VAL A 98 -12.19 5.36 -0.39
C VAL A 98 -13.21 6.39 0.08
N ASN A 99 -13.84 6.18 1.23
CA ASN A 99 -14.75 7.17 1.82
C ASN A 99 -14.03 8.49 2.16
N ALA A 100 -12.81 8.43 2.70
CA ALA A 100 -12.00 9.62 2.98
C ALA A 100 -11.62 10.39 1.71
N SER A 101 -11.39 9.69 0.59
CA SER A 101 -11.07 10.33 -0.69
C SER A 101 -12.23 11.17 -1.25
N GLY A 102 -13.48 10.80 -0.95
CA GLY A 102 -14.69 11.49 -1.41
C GLY A 102 -14.95 11.40 -2.92
N VAL A 103 -14.21 10.57 -3.66
CA VAL A 103 -14.32 10.41 -5.12
C VAL A 103 -14.36 8.94 -5.53
N TYR A 104 -14.69 8.68 -6.80
CA TYR A 104 -14.65 7.31 -7.33
C TYR A 104 -13.22 6.76 -7.31
N CYS A 105 -13.07 5.51 -6.89
CA CYS A 105 -11.82 4.78 -6.89
C CYS A 105 -11.93 3.52 -7.74
N VAL A 106 -10.89 3.22 -8.51
CA VAL A 106 -10.71 1.95 -9.22
C VAL A 106 -9.42 1.29 -8.72
N GLY A 107 -9.56 0.17 -8.02
CA GLY A 107 -8.42 -0.62 -7.54
C GLY A 107 -7.87 -1.53 -8.62
N GLU A 108 -6.55 -1.61 -8.71
CA GLU A 108 -5.87 -2.64 -9.48
C GLU A 108 -5.70 -3.90 -8.62
N VAL A 109 -6.44 -4.94 -8.97
CA VAL A 109 -6.16 -6.30 -8.50
C VAL A 109 -5.66 -7.07 -9.71
N ASP A 110 -4.34 -7.21 -9.87
CA ASP A 110 -3.72 -7.92 -10.99
C ASP A 110 -3.83 -9.44 -10.80
N ASN A 111 -5.07 -9.93 -10.81
CA ASN A 111 -5.40 -11.34 -10.67
C ASN A 111 -6.57 -11.70 -11.59
N GLY A 112 -6.38 -12.73 -12.41
CA GLY A 112 -7.42 -13.22 -13.32
C GLY A 112 -8.54 -14.02 -12.66
N ASP A 113 -8.37 -14.43 -11.40
CA ASP A 113 -9.40 -15.13 -10.64
C ASP A 113 -10.45 -14.14 -10.10
N THR A 114 -11.64 -14.19 -10.68
CA THR A 114 -12.77 -13.34 -10.29
C THR A 114 -13.22 -13.54 -8.83
N THR A 115 -12.89 -14.68 -8.21
CA THR A 115 -13.22 -14.93 -6.79
C THR A 115 -12.29 -14.19 -5.84
N ILE A 116 -11.12 -13.76 -6.32
CA ILE A 116 -10.17 -12.90 -5.60
C ILE A 116 -10.38 -11.44 -6.01
N ALA A 117 -10.49 -11.15 -7.30
CA ALA A 117 -10.52 -9.79 -7.81
C ALA A 117 -11.83 -9.03 -7.57
N CYS A 118 -13.00 -9.68 -7.68
CA CYS A 118 -14.29 -8.98 -7.54
C CYS A 118 -14.70 -8.59 -6.10
N PRO A 119 -14.23 -9.27 -5.04
CA PRO A 119 -14.51 -8.85 -3.66
C PRO A 119 -13.78 -7.59 -3.17
N TYR A 120 -12.68 -7.20 -3.81
CA TYR A 120 -11.96 -5.94 -3.57
C TYR A 120 -12.75 -4.74 -4.13
#